data_AF-A0A4Y9Q4F2-F1
#
_entry.id   AF-A0A4Y9Q4F2-F1
#
_cell.length_a   1.000
_cell.length_b   1.000
_cell.length_c   1.000
_cell.angle_alpha   90.00
_cell.angle_beta   90.00
_cell.angle_gamma   90.00
#
_symmetry.space_group_name_H-M   'P 1'
#
loop_
_entity.id
_entity.type
_entity.pdbx_description
1 polymer ?
#
loop_
_entity_poly.entity_id
_entity_poly.type
_entity_poly.pdbx_seq_one_letter_code
_entity_poly.pdbx_strand_id
1 'polypeptide(L)' 'MMAADGYVLSWQPAEADRIVVRIDATEGACADCLVPQPVMEAIMAQALEPTPYSLDHVVLPAAH' A
#
# COMPACT_ATOMS: atom_id res chain seq x y z
N MET A 1 -7.86 -6.95 7.12
CA MET A 1 -8.47 -5.63 6.85
C MET A 1 -8.48 -5.42 5.35
N MET A 2 -7.41 -4.93 4.71
CA MET A 2 -7.38 -4.69 3.25
C MET A 2 -7.84 -5.86 2.35
N ALA A 3 -7.37 -7.08 2.58
CA ALA A 3 -7.79 -8.25 1.78
C ALA A 3 -9.28 -8.59 1.95
N ALA A 4 -9.85 -8.28 3.12
CA ALA A 4 -11.29 -8.44 3.37
C ALA A 4 -12.12 -7.34 2.68
N ASP A 5 -11.51 -6.16 2.48
CA ASP A 5 -12.09 -5.02 1.77
C ASP A 5 -11.89 -5.11 0.25
N GLY A 6 -11.40 -6.25 -0.26
CA GLY A 6 -11.19 -6.53 -1.69
C GLY A 6 -9.91 -5.92 -2.28
N TYR A 7 -8.95 -5.51 -1.46
CA TYR A 7 -7.66 -4.97 -1.92
C TYR A 7 -6.53 -5.98 -1.83
N VAL A 8 -5.69 -6.03 -2.86
CA VAL A 8 -4.47 -6.84 -2.91
C VAL A 8 -3.27 -5.92 -2.77
N LEU A 9 -2.28 -6.33 -1.96
CA LEU A 9 -1.05 -5.60 -1.74
C LEU A 9 0.11 -6.37 -2.39
N SER A 10 0.90 -5.66 -3.18
CA SER A 10 2.18 -6.14 -3.71
C SER A 10 3.27 -5.10 -3.42
N TRP A 11 4.52 -5.54 -3.43
CA TRP A 11 5.67 -4.64 -3.25
C TRP A 11 6.76 -4.97 -4.25
N GLN A 12 7.55 -3.98 -4.61
CA GLN A 12 8.69 -4.12 -5.51
C GLN A 12 9.87 -3.32 -4.96
N PRO A 13 11.11 -3.81 -5.12
CA PRO A 13 12.30 -3.04 -4.76
C PRO A 13 12.37 -1.73 -5.57
N ALA A 14 12.77 -0.66 -4.90
CA ALA A 14 13.17 0.61 -5.49
C ALA A 14 14.71 0.76 -5.39
N GLU A 15 15.23 1.96 -5.64
CA GLU A 15 16.65 2.23 -5.45
C GLU A 15 17.07 2.08 -3.97
N ALA A 16 18.23 1.47 -3.73
CA ALA A 16 18.78 1.15 -2.41
C ALA A 16 17.85 0.25 -1.57
N ASP A 17 17.71 0.52 -0.27
CA ASP A 17 16.89 -0.25 0.68
C ASP A 17 15.43 0.22 0.71
N ARG A 18 14.92 0.72 -0.42
CA ARG A 18 13.55 1.22 -0.52
C ARG A 18 12.63 0.24 -1.22
N ILE A 19 11.35 0.26 -0.87
CA ILE A 19 10.31 -0.48 -1.57
C ILE A 19 9.17 0.43 -2.01
N VAL A 20 8.60 0.13 -3.17
CA VAL A 20 7.33 0.69 -3.63
C VAL A 20 6.24 -0.31 -3.27
N VAL A 21 5.20 0.16 -2.57
CA VAL A 21 4.03 -0.66 -2.25
C VAL A 21 2.93 -0.32 -3.23
N ARG A 22 2.35 -1.32 -3.88
CA ARG A 22 1.23 -1.18 -4.79
C ARG A 22 0.00 -1.85 -4.20
N ILE A 23 -1.12 -1.13 -4.23
CA ILE A 23 -2.42 -1.62 -3.81
C ILE A 23 -3.30 -1.66 -5.05
N ASP A 24 -3.89 -2.81 -5.33
CA ASP A 24 -4.78 -3.03 -6.45
C ASP A 24 -6.19 -3.38 -5.93
N ALA A 25 -7.20 -2.80 -6.56
CA ALA A 25 -8.61 -3.11 -6.31
C ALA A 25 -9.01 -4.38 -7.07
N THR A 26 -9.58 -5.37 -6.37
CA THR A 26 -10.26 -6.49 -7.03
C THR A 26 -11.71 -6.14 -7.35
N GLU A 27 -12.43 -7.02 -8.04
CA GLU A 27 -13.83 -6.81 -8.45
C GLU A 27 -14.79 -6.55 -7.27
N GLY A 28 -14.41 -6.97 -6.06
CA GLY A 28 -15.16 -6.73 -4.82
C GLY A 28 -14.61 -5.60 -3.94
N ALA A 29 -13.69 -4.78 -4.44
CA ALA A 29 -13.05 -3.75 -3.65
C ALA A 29 -14.03 -2.64 -3.25
N CYS A 30 -14.06 -2.31 -1.96
CA CYS A 30 -14.87 -1.21 -1.45
C CYS A 30 -14.18 0.14 -1.67
N ALA A 31 -14.61 0.91 -2.67
CA ALA A 31 -14.03 2.20 -3.04
C ALA A 31 -13.94 3.21 -1.88
N ASP A 32 -14.91 3.20 -0.96
CA ASP A 32 -14.98 4.10 0.19
C ASP A 32 -14.21 3.62 1.43
N CYS A 33 -13.77 2.36 1.43
CA CYS A 33 -13.10 1.74 2.58
C CYS A 33 -11.58 2.00 2.57
N LEU A 34 -11.03 2.48 1.45
CA LEU A 34 -9.61 2.76 1.32
C LEU A 34 -9.25 4.09 1.96
N VAL A 35 -8.33 4.05 2.93
CA VAL A 35 -7.83 5.28 3.55
C VAL A 35 -7.06 6.14 2.55
N PRO A 36 -7.01 7.47 2.73
CA PRO A 36 -6.24 8.35 1.87
C PRO A 36 -4.76 7.96 1.79
N GLN A 37 -4.14 8.23 0.64
CA GLN A 37 -2.74 7.87 0.36
C GLN A 37 -1.74 8.26 1.48
N PRO A 38 -1.77 9.50 2.04
CA PRO A 38 -0.81 9.87 3.10
C PRO A 38 -0.97 9.04 4.38
N VAL A 39 -2.20 8.62 4.68
CA VAL A 39 -2.48 7.74 5.83
C VAL A 39 -1.96 6.34 5.53
N MET A 40 -2.18 5.83 4.33
CA MET A 40 -1.66 4.53 3.91
C MET A 40 -0.12 4.51 3.95
N GLU A 41 0.54 5.55 3.47
CA GLU A 41 1.99 5.70 3.52
C GLU A 41 2.52 5.66 4.96
N ALA A 42 1.87 6.38 5.88
CA ALA A 42 2.25 6.35 7.30
C ALA A 42 2.07 4.96 7.93
N ILE A 43 1.01 4.23 7.58
CA ILE A 43 0.79 2.85 8.08
C ILE A 43 1.85 1.91 7.50
N MET A 44 2.16 2.00 6.21
CA MET A 44 3.17 1.16 5.57
C MET A 44 4.58 1.46 6.10
N ALA A 45 4.92 2.74 6.33
CA ALA A 45 6.19 3.12 6.93
C ALA A 45 6.36 2.51 8.34
N GLN A 46 5.33 2.59 9.18
CA GLN A 46 5.34 1.95 10.51
C GLN A 46 5.45 0.43 10.43
N ALA A 47 4.77 -0.20 9.48
CA ALA A 47 4.83 -1.65 9.30
C ALA A 47 6.23 -2.14 8.87
N LEU A 48 7.04 -1.27 8.25
CA LEU A 48 8.40 -1.58 7.79
C LEU A 48 9.49 -1.30 8.83
N GLU A 49 9.20 -0.60 9.93
CA GLU A 49 10.15 -0.34 11.03
C GLU A 49 10.92 -1.57 11.55
N PRO A 50 10.34 -2.80 11.64
CA PRO A 50 11.09 -3.97 12.06
C PRO A 50 11.98 -4.58 10.96
N THR A 51 12.02 -4.00 9.76
CA THR A 51 12.76 -4.49 8.60
C THR A 51 13.89 -3.51 8.22
N PRO A 52 14.91 -3.94 7.46
CA PRO A 52 15.93 -3.01 6.94
C PRO A 52 15.40 -2.13 5.80
N TYR A 53 14.17 -2.34 5.34
CA TYR A 53 13.59 -1.62 4.21
C TYR A 53 12.85 -0.36 4.65
N SER A 54 12.87 0.65 3.79
CA SER A 54 12.10 1.88 3.95
C SER A 54 11.06 2.03 2.84
N LEU A 55 9.96 2.71 3.13
CA LEU A 55 8.93 3.01 2.13
C LEU A 55 9.43 4.13 1.21
N ASP A 56 9.36 3.91 -0.11
CA ASP A 56 9.55 4.99 -1.08
C ASP A 56 8.25 5.78 -1.29
N HIS A 57 7.20 5.11 -1.77
CA HIS A 57 5.85 5.65 -1.93
C HIS A 57 4.83 4.51 -2.04
N VAL A 58 3.54 4.85 -1.89
CA VAL A 58 2.42 3.93 -2.13
C VAL A 58 1.73 4.28 -3.45
N VAL A 59 1.46 3.28 -4.29
CA VAL A 59 0.61 3.41 -5.47
C VAL A 59 -0.78 2.87 -5.13
N LEU A 60 -1.76 3.76 -5.06
CA LEU A 60 -3.17 3.40 -4.88
C LEU A 60 -3.82 3.06 -6.23
N PRO A 61 -4.88 2.23 -6.25
CA PRO A 61 -5.66 2.02 -7.46
C PRO A 61 -6.29 3.35 -7.88
N ALA A 62 -6.32 3.62 -9.19
CA ALA A 62 -6.93 4.83 -9.71
C ALA A 62 -8.39 4.90 -9.22
N ALA A 63 -8.79 6.04 -8.66
CA ALA A 63 -10.19 6.27 -8.33
C ALA A 63 -11.00 6.14 -9.63
N HIS A 64 -11.94 5.21 -9.64
CA HIS A 64 -12.92 5.06 -10.72
C HIS A 64 -13.91 6.22 -10.71
#